data_AF-R1DYU6-F1
#
_entry.id   AF-R1DYU6-F1
#
_cell.length_a   1.000
_cell.length_b   1.000
_cell.length_c   1.000
_cell.angle_alpha   90.00
_cell.angle_beta   90.00
_cell.angle_gamma   90.00
#
_symmetry.space_group_name_H-M   'P 1'
#
loop_
_entity.id
_entity.type
_entity.pdbx_description
1 polymer ?
#
loop_
_entity_poly.entity_id
_entity_poly.type
_entity_poly.pdbx_seq_one_letter_code
_entity_poly.pdbx_strand_id
1 'polypeptide(L)'
;MTRRFNVGDYGGGDEPAAKGALLSWRDDPDETLSDWRIEVNVPDAARNSKTYHVHKVVIAGGPRKSDYFVRQCRGNGASRLAEAARGESKLDLDAEAAEAMPAFLDYVYTGELQATKENACALFHLAEYTANPSLHAEVKLYLEESLDYTCAPTYIAHAHLFSQDKLIDAAVEAAAEQLQLYADHVFLPGDHRFDPATADNFSGCPELHDLFALHHTLFARVVTSDHRPEADHGGYYHGGGYYHQRHGGAGVSWCVVRLVADYCTRRADDIDASFLEAVVDESFLDNLGSDVAMPLLEAAMKHPGSDASTKLRDRCIQKAGEDWKKTLLPLAQKEKRRREEQAAAEEAAAARSRKKKAAKRTAPPAASSSETVPAMPLGPGLPADMQLKLLGNMLLHQGGEDPFD
;
A
#
# COMPACT_ATOMS: atom_id res chain seq x y z
N MET A 1 50.82 32.60 -51.36
CA MET A 1 51.00 31.12 -51.37
C MET A 1 50.50 30.56 -50.04
N THR A 2 49.25 30.11 -50.00
CA THR A 2 48.59 29.57 -48.80
C THR A 2 48.76 28.05 -48.78
N ARG A 3 49.52 27.53 -47.81
CA ARG A 3 49.66 26.08 -47.58
C ARG A 3 48.32 25.54 -47.07
N ARG A 4 47.62 24.76 -47.91
CA ARG A 4 46.46 23.96 -47.47
C ARG A 4 46.98 22.82 -46.60
N PHE A 5 46.49 22.75 -45.37
CA PHE A 5 46.65 21.56 -44.52
C PHE A 5 45.90 20.40 -45.18
N ASN A 6 46.65 19.40 -45.63
CA ASN A 6 46.09 18.12 -46.06
C ASN A 6 46.00 17.25 -44.80
N VAL A 7 44.84 17.25 -44.15
CA VAL A 7 44.50 16.29 -43.10
C VAL A 7 44.23 14.99 -43.86
N GLY A 8 45.23 14.10 -43.93
CA GLY A 8 45.18 12.90 -44.77
C GLY A 8 43.86 12.14 -44.63
N ASP A 9 43.43 11.51 -45.72
CA ASP A 9 42.21 10.71 -45.77
C ASP A 9 42.19 9.74 -44.59
N TYR A 10 41.23 9.93 -43.68
CA TYR A 10 40.88 8.94 -42.67
C TYR A 10 40.63 7.65 -43.45
N GLY A 11 41.53 6.68 -43.26
CA GLY A 11 41.66 5.51 -44.12
C GLY A 11 40.30 4.94 -44.51
N GLY A 12 40.14 4.64 -45.80
CA GLY A 12 38.98 3.96 -46.35
C GLY A 12 38.81 2.62 -45.66
N GLY A 13 38.12 2.64 -44.53
CA GLY A 13 37.72 1.47 -43.77
C GLY A 13 36.68 0.73 -44.57
N ASP A 14 36.90 -0.57 -44.65
CA ASP A 14 35.95 -1.57 -45.13
C ASP A 14 34.53 -1.27 -44.63
N GLU A 15 33.56 -1.64 -45.46
CA GLU A 15 32.10 -1.49 -45.33
C GLU A 15 31.57 -0.88 -44.02
N PRO A 16 30.67 0.13 -44.10
CA PRO A 16 30.08 0.75 -42.91
C PRO A 16 29.53 -0.34 -42.00
N ALA A 17 30.21 -0.53 -40.86
CA ALA A 17 29.89 -1.55 -39.88
C ALA A 17 28.37 -1.61 -39.72
N ALA A 18 27.83 -2.76 -40.15
CA ALA A 18 26.39 -2.99 -40.23
C ALA A 18 25.72 -2.52 -38.95
N LYS A 19 24.71 -1.64 -39.08
CA LYS A 19 23.81 -1.16 -38.02
C LYS A 19 24.49 -1.03 -36.64
N GLY A 20 24.98 0.19 -36.35
CA GLY A 20 25.67 0.59 -35.12
C GLY A 20 25.40 -0.30 -33.92
N ALA A 21 26.47 -0.94 -33.43
CA ALA A 21 26.46 -1.80 -32.27
C ALA A 21 25.66 -1.16 -31.14
N LEU A 22 24.49 -1.74 -30.84
CA LEU A 22 23.66 -1.32 -29.73
C LEU A 22 24.39 -1.69 -28.44
N LEU A 23 24.58 -0.73 -27.55
CA LEU A 23 25.09 -1.00 -26.21
C LEU A 23 24.16 -2.02 -25.52
N SER A 24 24.73 -2.92 -24.74
CA SER A 24 24.02 -3.93 -23.96
C SER A 24 24.61 -3.96 -22.55
N TRP A 25 23.76 -4.14 -21.54
CA TRP A 25 24.21 -4.33 -20.16
C TRP A 25 24.66 -5.77 -19.87
N ARG A 26 24.39 -6.70 -20.79
CA ARG A 26 24.69 -8.14 -20.66
C ARG A 26 26.09 -8.51 -21.17
N ASP A 27 26.68 -7.64 -21.99
CA ASP A 27 28.01 -7.85 -22.57
C ASP A 27 29.10 -7.54 -21.54
N ASP A 28 30.36 -7.84 -21.88
CA ASP A 28 31.49 -7.54 -21.02
C ASP A 28 31.54 -6.02 -20.71
N PRO A 29 31.53 -5.60 -19.43
CA PRO A 29 31.58 -4.18 -19.07
C PRO A 29 32.83 -3.46 -19.57
N ASP A 30 33.96 -4.16 -19.70
CA ASP A 30 35.21 -3.58 -20.19
C ASP A 30 35.16 -3.38 -21.71
N GLU A 31 34.47 -4.26 -22.44
CA GLU A 31 34.27 -4.13 -23.90
C GLU A 31 33.24 -3.06 -24.25
N THR A 32 32.16 -2.96 -23.47
CA THR A 32 31.08 -1.99 -23.71
C THR A 32 31.34 -0.61 -23.13
N LEU A 33 32.39 -0.47 -22.31
CA LEU A 33 32.72 0.76 -21.58
C LEU A 33 31.62 1.17 -20.59
N SER A 34 31.11 0.18 -19.85
CA SER A 34 30.15 0.42 -18.77
C SER A 34 30.74 1.34 -17.71
N ASP A 35 30.09 2.48 -17.47
CA ASP A 35 30.60 3.55 -16.60
C ASP A 35 29.82 3.72 -15.28
N TRP A 36 28.87 2.80 -15.01
CA TRP A 36 28.07 2.78 -13.79
C TRP A 36 27.79 1.36 -13.30
N ARG A 37 27.69 1.22 -11.98
CA ARG A 37 27.42 -0.05 -11.30
C ARG A 37 26.14 0.03 -10.46
N ILE A 38 25.23 -0.91 -10.63
CA ILE A 38 24.04 -1.05 -9.78
C ILE A 38 24.22 -2.30 -8.93
N GLU A 39 24.26 -2.14 -7.61
CA GLU A 39 24.28 -3.22 -6.64
C GLU A 39 22.87 -3.38 -6.06
N VAL A 40 22.25 -4.53 -6.30
CA VAL A 40 20.93 -4.89 -5.77
C VAL A 40 21.12 -5.81 -4.57
N ASN A 41 20.64 -5.40 -3.41
CA ASN A 41 20.64 -6.18 -2.18
C ASN A 41 19.22 -6.64 -1.86
N VAL A 42 19.10 -7.88 -1.38
CA VAL A 42 17.85 -8.42 -0.84
C VAL A 42 18.02 -8.53 0.68
N PRO A 43 17.33 -7.71 1.50
CA PRO A 43 17.58 -7.60 2.95
C PRO A 43 17.55 -8.93 3.72
N ASP A 44 16.68 -9.86 3.33
CA ASP A 44 16.48 -11.15 4.00
C ASP A 44 17.41 -12.26 3.49
N ALA A 45 18.11 -12.03 2.38
CA ALA A 45 19.03 -13.01 1.82
C ALA A 45 20.46 -12.61 2.14
N ALA A 46 20.98 -13.11 3.27
CA ALA A 46 22.24 -12.71 3.91
C ALA A 46 23.50 -12.63 3.01
N ARG A 47 23.46 -13.10 1.75
CA ARG A 47 24.56 -13.03 0.76
C ARG A 47 24.15 -12.82 -0.70
N ASN A 48 22.92 -12.46 -1.01
CA ASN A 48 22.46 -12.40 -2.41
C ASN A 48 22.48 -10.97 -2.96
N SER A 49 23.64 -10.31 -2.95
CA SER A 49 23.80 -9.07 -3.73
C SER A 49 24.13 -9.40 -5.18
N LYS A 50 23.38 -8.81 -6.11
CA LYS A 50 23.63 -8.91 -7.55
C LYS A 50 24.14 -7.58 -8.07
N THR A 51 25.20 -7.62 -8.87
CA THR A 51 25.81 -6.42 -9.44
C THR A 51 25.56 -6.39 -10.94
N TYR A 52 25.11 -5.24 -11.44
CA TYR A 52 24.86 -4.98 -12.85
C TYR A 52 25.75 -3.82 -13.30
N HIS A 53 26.39 -3.99 -14.46
CA HIS A 53 27.20 -2.94 -15.09
C HIS A 53 26.40 -2.31 -16.23
N VAL A 54 26.30 -0.99 -16.20
CA VAL A 54 25.40 -0.25 -17.09
C VAL A 54 26.04 1.07 -17.54
N HIS A 55 25.45 1.66 -18.58
CA HIS A 55 25.88 2.90 -19.17
C HIS A 55 25.02 4.07 -18.67
N LYS A 56 25.62 5.09 -18.06
CA LYS A 56 24.91 6.28 -17.56
C LYS A 56 24.09 6.95 -18.65
N VAL A 57 24.66 7.05 -19.85
CA VAL A 57 23.99 7.68 -20.99
C VAL A 57 22.69 6.98 -21.35
N VAL A 58 22.60 5.66 -21.17
CA VAL A 58 21.39 4.89 -21.46
C VAL A 58 20.37 5.05 -20.33
N ILE A 59 20.75 4.77 -19.09
CA ILE A 59 19.81 4.75 -17.96
C ILE A 59 19.35 6.15 -17.51
N ALA A 60 20.16 7.19 -17.73
CA ALA A 60 19.87 8.56 -17.30
C ALA A 60 19.69 9.55 -18.48
N GLY A 61 20.18 9.23 -19.67
CA GLY A 61 20.08 10.09 -20.86
C GLY A 61 19.12 9.58 -21.94
N GLY A 62 18.79 8.29 -21.92
CA GLY A 62 18.00 7.64 -22.97
C GLY A 62 16.51 8.02 -22.98
N PRO A 63 15.77 7.62 -24.04
CA PRO A 63 14.34 7.85 -24.15
C PRO A 63 13.53 7.17 -23.02
N ARG A 64 14.05 6.07 -22.48
CA ARG A 64 13.46 5.29 -21.37
C ARG A 64 14.22 5.47 -20.06
N LYS A 65 14.82 6.64 -19.88
CA LYS A 65 15.60 6.96 -18.68
C LYS A 65 14.75 6.80 -17.41
N SER A 66 15.44 6.49 -16.31
CA SER A 66 14.87 6.52 -14.98
C SER A 66 15.25 7.84 -14.29
N ASP A 67 14.26 8.57 -13.78
CA ASP A 67 14.49 9.84 -13.09
C ASP A 67 15.25 9.65 -11.76
N TYR A 68 15.15 8.47 -11.15
CA TYR A 68 16.04 8.06 -10.06
C TYR A 68 17.50 8.13 -10.50
N PHE A 69 17.88 7.44 -11.58
CA PHE A 69 19.26 7.45 -12.07
C PHE A 69 19.69 8.80 -12.64
N VAL A 70 18.77 9.61 -13.19
CA VAL A 70 19.06 11.00 -13.57
C VAL A 70 19.55 11.82 -12.37
N ARG A 71 18.84 11.73 -11.23
CA ARG A 71 19.22 12.44 -10.00
C ARG A 71 20.58 11.95 -9.48
N GLN A 72 20.78 10.63 -9.49
CA GLN A 72 22.03 10.03 -9.04
C GLN A 72 23.24 10.39 -9.91
N CYS A 73 23.10 10.29 -11.24
CA CYS A 73 24.19 10.57 -12.17
C CYS A 73 24.56 12.06 -12.24
N ARG A 74 23.59 12.98 -12.09
CA ARG A 74 23.85 14.42 -12.19
C ARG A 74 24.53 15.01 -10.96
N GLY A 75 24.39 14.38 -9.79
CA GLY A 75 24.98 14.88 -8.54
C GLY A 75 24.52 16.29 -8.12
N ASN A 76 23.41 16.81 -8.69
CA ASN A 76 22.95 18.20 -8.53
C ASN A 76 22.09 18.42 -7.27
N GLY A 77 22.41 17.75 -6.16
CA GLY A 77 21.75 17.89 -4.86
C GLY A 77 22.69 18.42 -3.77
N ALA A 78 22.12 18.99 -2.70
CA ALA A 78 22.88 19.44 -1.51
C ALA A 78 23.67 18.29 -0.85
N SER A 79 23.26 17.04 -1.07
CA SER A 79 24.12 15.87 -0.95
C SER A 79 24.77 15.59 -2.31
N ARG A 80 26.06 15.91 -2.46
CA ARG A 80 26.90 15.15 -3.38
C ARG A 80 26.91 13.72 -2.87
N LEU A 81 25.96 12.91 -3.30
CA LEU A 81 25.88 11.51 -2.92
C LEU A 81 27.21 10.87 -3.33
N ALA A 82 27.88 10.25 -2.36
CA ALA A 82 29.15 9.54 -2.57
C ALA A 82 29.05 8.50 -3.71
N GLU A 83 27.83 8.09 -4.03
CA GLU A 83 27.40 7.29 -5.18
C GLU A 83 27.83 7.88 -6.54
N ALA A 84 27.57 9.17 -6.80
CA ALA A 84 27.95 9.81 -8.06
C ALA A 84 29.47 9.82 -8.27
N ALA A 85 30.23 10.03 -7.19
CA ALA A 85 31.68 9.99 -7.22
C ALA A 85 32.24 8.56 -7.37
N ARG A 86 31.55 7.57 -6.81
CA ARG A 86 31.91 6.15 -6.90
C ARG A 86 31.45 5.48 -8.20
N GLY A 87 30.54 6.12 -8.94
CA GLY A 87 29.95 5.50 -10.12
C GLY A 87 29.05 4.31 -9.78
N GLU A 88 28.42 4.33 -8.61
CA GLU A 88 27.61 3.21 -8.13
C GLU A 88 26.26 3.65 -7.56
N SER A 89 25.24 2.80 -7.68
CA SER A 89 23.97 2.90 -6.94
C SER A 89 23.72 1.61 -6.18
N LYS A 90 23.25 1.71 -4.95
CA LYS A 90 22.85 0.55 -4.14
C LYS A 90 21.34 0.58 -3.96
N LEU A 91 20.68 -0.51 -4.32
CA LEU A 91 19.23 -0.65 -4.24
C LEU A 91 18.92 -1.80 -3.29
N ASP A 92 18.12 -1.54 -2.28
CA ASP A 92 17.58 -2.58 -1.41
C ASP A 92 16.18 -2.91 -1.92
N LEU A 93 16.00 -4.11 -2.45
CA LEU A 93 14.78 -4.57 -3.13
C LEU A 93 14.28 -5.89 -2.53
N ASP A 94 12.98 -6.12 -2.60
CA ASP A 94 12.39 -7.44 -2.35
C ASP A 94 12.89 -8.47 -3.37
N ALA A 95 12.82 -9.75 -3.02
CA ALA A 95 13.42 -10.82 -3.83
C ALA A 95 12.86 -10.85 -5.26
N GLU A 96 11.55 -10.71 -5.40
CA GLU A 96 10.80 -10.72 -6.66
C GLU A 96 11.14 -9.50 -7.52
N ALA A 97 11.29 -8.32 -6.91
CA ALA A 97 11.76 -7.12 -7.60
C ALA A 97 13.23 -7.25 -8.04
N ALA A 98 14.08 -7.86 -7.22
CA ALA A 98 15.47 -8.14 -7.58
C ALA A 98 15.57 -9.16 -8.73
N GLU A 99 14.67 -10.14 -8.78
CA GLU A 99 14.56 -11.10 -9.89
C GLU A 99 14.03 -10.47 -11.18
N ALA A 100 13.17 -9.45 -11.09
CA ALA A 100 12.67 -8.69 -12.23
C ALA A 100 13.67 -7.64 -12.77
N MET A 101 14.77 -7.36 -12.06
CA MET A 101 15.77 -6.35 -12.45
C MET A 101 16.36 -6.57 -13.87
N PRO A 102 16.72 -7.80 -14.30
CA PRO A 102 17.16 -8.05 -15.68
C PRO A 102 16.14 -7.60 -16.74
N ALA A 103 14.85 -7.87 -16.53
CA ALA A 103 13.79 -7.46 -17.47
C ALA A 103 13.60 -5.94 -17.49
N PHE A 104 13.75 -5.27 -16.33
CA PHE A 104 13.81 -3.81 -16.27
C PHE A 104 14.99 -3.26 -17.09
N LEU A 105 16.19 -3.82 -16.95
CA LEU A 105 17.37 -3.38 -17.68
C LEU A 105 17.23 -3.66 -19.19
N ASP A 106 16.74 -4.84 -19.58
CA ASP A 106 16.45 -5.16 -20.97
C ASP A 106 15.50 -4.13 -21.57
N TYR A 107 14.40 -3.78 -20.89
CA TYR A 107 13.48 -2.73 -21.33
C TYR A 107 14.17 -1.37 -21.52
N VAL A 108 15.01 -0.94 -20.57
CA VAL A 108 15.71 0.35 -20.68
C VAL A 108 16.59 0.39 -21.94
N TYR A 109 17.29 -0.70 -22.25
CA TYR A 109 18.18 -0.77 -23.40
C TYR A 109 17.44 -1.00 -24.73
N THR A 110 16.57 -2.00 -24.81
CA THR A 110 15.91 -2.42 -26.06
C THR A 110 14.62 -1.64 -26.31
N GLY A 111 13.88 -1.32 -25.26
CA GLY A 111 12.52 -0.78 -25.33
C GLY A 111 11.44 -1.82 -25.49
N GLU A 112 11.80 -3.10 -25.42
CA GLU A 112 10.84 -4.20 -25.49
C GLU A 112 10.42 -4.59 -24.07
N LEU A 113 9.12 -4.50 -23.80
CA LEU A 113 8.56 -4.93 -22.52
C LEU A 113 8.52 -6.46 -22.45
N GLN A 114 9.24 -7.04 -21.48
CA GLN A 114 9.22 -8.48 -21.18
C GLN A 114 8.37 -8.79 -19.94
N ALA A 115 7.16 -8.22 -19.90
CA ALA A 115 6.21 -8.48 -18.83
C ALA A 115 5.55 -9.85 -19.00
N THR A 116 5.46 -10.59 -17.91
CA THR A 116 4.73 -11.85 -17.77
C THR A 116 3.78 -11.74 -16.58
N LYS A 117 2.85 -12.70 -16.43
CA LYS A 117 1.91 -12.71 -15.28
C LYS A 117 2.66 -12.78 -13.94
N GLU A 118 3.82 -13.43 -13.92
CA GLU A 118 4.62 -13.66 -12.74
C GLU A 118 5.44 -12.42 -12.35
N ASN A 119 5.96 -11.64 -13.32
CA ASN A 119 6.85 -10.52 -13.04
C ASN A 119 6.20 -9.12 -13.17
N ALA A 120 4.98 -9.01 -13.70
CA ALA A 120 4.39 -7.70 -14.04
C ALA A 120 4.25 -6.78 -12.82
N CYS A 121 3.79 -7.29 -11.67
CA CYS A 121 3.69 -6.49 -10.44
C CYS A 121 5.07 -6.01 -9.94
N ALA A 122 6.09 -6.86 -10.04
CA ALA A 122 7.46 -6.52 -9.67
C ALA A 122 8.06 -5.47 -10.61
N LEU A 123 7.82 -5.59 -11.93
CA LEU A 123 8.21 -4.57 -12.91
C LEU A 123 7.48 -3.25 -12.68
N PHE A 124 6.20 -3.30 -12.30
CA PHE A 124 5.41 -2.12 -11.97
C PHE A 124 6.00 -1.40 -10.74
N HIS A 125 6.34 -2.17 -9.69
CA HIS A 125 7.02 -1.65 -8.52
C HIS A 125 8.40 -1.05 -8.87
N LEU A 126 9.21 -1.72 -9.68
CA LEU A 126 10.49 -1.19 -10.14
C LEU A 126 10.34 0.11 -10.93
N ALA A 127 9.28 0.23 -11.75
CA ALA A 127 9.02 1.45 -12.50
C ALA A 127 8.69 2.64 -11.58
N GLU A 128 7.90 2.42 -10.52
CA GLU A 128 7.61 3.42 -9.50
C GLU A 128 8.87 3.77 -8.69
N TYR A 129 9.57 2.75 -8.18
CA TYR A 129 10.77 2.89 -7.35
C TYR A 129 11.88 3.65 -8.07
N THR A 130 12.18 3.26 -9.32
CA THR A 130 13.20 3.91 -10.14
C THR A 130 12.68 5.18 -10.85
N ALA A 131 11.41 5.54 -10.68
CA ALA A 131 10.76 6.64 -11.38
C ALA A 131 11.03 6.59 -12.89
N ASN A 132 10.66 5.49 -13.55
CA ASN A 132 10.71 5.31 -15.00
C ASN A 132 9.28 5.45 -15.59
N PRO A 133 8.90 6.62 -16.12
CA PRO A 133 7.53 6.86 -16.57
C PRO A 133 7.12 6.01 -17.77
N SER A 134 8.07 5.69 -18.66
CA SER A 134 7.82 4.90 -19.88
C SER A 134 7.47 3.47 -19.49
N LEU A 135 8.31 2.84 -18.66
CA LEU A 135 8.06 1.48 -18.17
C LEU A 135 6.75 1.42 -17.37
N HIS A 136 6.52 2.41 -16.50
CA HIS A 136 5.30 2.46 -15.69
C HIS A 136 4.05 2.47 -16.57
N ALA A 137 4.02 3.29 -17.63
CA ALA A 137 2.88 3.37 -18.53
C ALA A 137 2.63 2.05 -19.26
N GLU A 138 3.69 1.41 -19.79
CA GLU A 138 3.55 0.16 -20.54
C GLU A 138 3.20 -1.04 -19.64
N VAL A 139 3.84 -1.18 -18.48
CA VAL A 139 3.50 -2.25 -17.52
C VAL A 139 2.07 -2.07 -16.99
N LYS A 140 1.64 -0.82 -16.74
CA LYS A 140 0.27 -0.55 -16.33
C LYS A 140 -0.73 -1.02 -17.39
N LEU A 141 -0.50 -0.70 -18.66
CA LEU A 141 -1.35 -1.17 -19.76
C LEU A 141 -1.37 -2.70 -19.83
N TYR A 142 -0.21 -3.35 -19.71
CA TYR A 142 -0.15 -4.82 -19.65
C TYR A 142 -0.98 -5.38 -18.49
N LEU A 143 -0.87 -4.80 -17.28
CA LEU A 143 -1.63 -5.22 -16.11
C LEU A 143 -3.14 -5.03 -16.35
N GLU A 144 -3.58 -3.90 -16.89
CA GLU A 144 -4.99 -3.63 -17.21
C GLU A 144 -5.54 -4.60 -18.27
N GLU A 145 -4.76 -4.93 -19.30
CA GLU A 145 -5.19 -5.85 -20.37
C GLU A 145 -5.18 -7.33 -19.95
N SER A 146 -4.26 -7.70 -19.06
CA SER A 146 -4.11 -9.08 -18.56
C SER A 146 -4.92 -9.35 -17.29
N LEU A 147 -5.58 -8.34 -16.74
CA LEU A 147 -6.38 -8.49 -15.53
C LEU A 147 -7.70 -9.21 -15.86
N ASP A 148 -7.65 -10.53 -15.80
CA ASP A 148 -8.80 -11.42 -15.86
C ASP A 148 -8.92 -12.22 -14.56
N TYR A 149 -9.99 -13.00 -14.44
CA TYR A 149 -10.22 -13.88 -13.30
C TYR A 149 -9.06 -14.85 -13.04
N THR A 150 -8.36 -15.33 -14.07
CA THR A 150 -7.25 -16.29 -13.92
C THR A 150 -5.99 -15.64 -13.35
N CYS A 151 -5.76 -14.36 -13.65
CA CYS A 151 -4.58 -13.62 -13.22
C CYS A 151 -4.78 -12.86 -11.91
N ALA A 152 -6.02 -12.49 -11.59
CA ALA A 152 -6.34 -11.67 -10.44
C ALA A 152 -5.78 -12.21 -9.10
N PRO A 153 -5.85 -13.51 -8.76
CA PRO A 153 -5.26 -14.02 -7.52
C PRO A 153 -3.75 -13.79 -7.43
N THR A 154 -3.02 -14.03 -8.53
CA THR A 154 -1.57 -13.80 -8.62
C THR A 154 -1.25 -12.31 -8.44
N TYR A 155 -2.02 -11.43 -9.08
CA TYR A 155 -1.83 -9.99 -8.95
C TYR A 155 -2.14 -9.48 -7.54
N ILE A 156 -3.17 -9.99 -6.87
CA ILE A 156 -3.45 -9.64 -5.48
C ILE A 156 -2.27 -10.02 -4.58
N ALA A 157 -1.73 -11.24 -4.73
CA ALA A 157 -0.61 -11.72 -3.93
C ALA A 157 0.65 -10.85 -4.14
N HIS A 158 1.01 -10.58 -5.39
CA HIS A 158 2.21 -9.81 -5.70
C HIS A 158 2.04 -8.31 -5.40
N ALA A 159 0.89 -7.72 -5.69
CA ALA A 159 0.62 -6.30 -5.39
C ALA A 159 0.64 -6.02 -3.88
N HIS A 160 0.19 -6.98 -3.06
CA HIS A 160 0.28 -6.89 -1.61
C HIS A 160 1.74 -6.84 -1.13
N LEU A 161 2.64 -7.63 -1.71
CA LEU A 161 4.07 -7.60 -1.39
C LEU A 161 4.65 -6.18 -1.57
N PHE A 162 4.25 -5.49 -2.64
CA PHE A 162 4.75 -4.16 -2.99
C PHE A 162 3.88 -3.00 -2.47
N SER A 163 2.87 -3.27 -1.63
CA SER A 163 1.92 -2.27 -1.11
C SER A 163 1.20 -1.45 -2.20
N GLN A 164 0.79 -2.11 -3.28
CA GLN A 164 0.12 -1.50 -4.43
C GLN A 164 -1.42 -1.57 -4.30
N ASP A 165 -1.96 -0.85 -3.31
CA ASP A 165 -3.38 -0.95 -2.92
C ASP A 165 -4.37 -0.79 -4.08
N LYS A 166 -4.09 0.13 -5.02
CA LYS A 166 -4.96 0.34 -6.19
C LYS A 166 -5.02 -0.86 -7.13
N LEU A 167 -3.90 -1.56 -7.29
CA LEU A 167 -3.85 -2.78 -8.09
C LEU A 167 -4.53 -3.94 -7.37
N ILE A 168 -4.38 -4.01 -6.04
CA ILE A 168 -5.11 -4.96 -5.20
C ILE A 168 -6.63 -4.75 -5.38
N ASP A 169 -7.11 -3.51 -5.26
CA ASP A 169 -8.54 -3.18 -5.39
C ASP A 169 -9.08 -3.53 -6.79
N ALA A 170 -8.35 -3.17 -7.85
CA ALA A 170 -8.73 -3.51 -9.22
C ALA A 170 -8.76 -5.03 -9.45
N ALA A 171 -7.77 -5.76 -8.91
CA ALA A 171 -7.71 -7.21 -9.07
C ALA A 171 -8.79 -7.94 -8.26
N VAL A 172 -9.10 -7.46 -7.05
CA VAL A 172 -10.24 -7.94 -6.25
C VAL A 172 -11.55 -7.71 -7.00
N GLU A 173 -11.73 -6.53 -7.59
CA GLU A 173 -12.91 -6.21 -8.39
C GLU A 173 -13.04 -7.15 -9.60
N ALA A 174 -11.97 -7.35 -10.37
CA ALA A 174 -11.97 -8.26 -11.51
C ALA A 174 -12.27 -9.72 -11.12
N ALA A 175 -11.70 -10.18 -10.00
CA ALA A 175 -11.98 -11.51 -9.45
C ALA A 175 -13.45 -11.64 -9.00
N ALA A 176 -13.99 -10.63 -8.34
CA ALA A 176 -15.36 -10.63 -7.83
C ALA A 176 -16.40 -10.60 -8.96
N GLU A 177 -16.17 -9.83 -10.02
CA GLU A 177 -17.08 -9.76 -11.17
C GLU A 177 -17.23 -11.10 -11.89
N GLN A 178 -16.16 -11.89 -11.92
CA GLN A 178 -16.07 -13.15 -12.66
C GLN A 178 -16.12 -14.37 -11.74
N LEU A 179 -16.51 -14.20 -10.47
CA LEU A 179 -16.58 -15.29 -9.50
C LEU A 179 -17.57 -16.40 -9.93
N GLN A 180 -18.61 -16.05 -10.70
CA GLN A 180 -19.55 -17.01 -11.27
C GLN A 180 -18.87 -17.93 -12.31
N LEU A 181 -18.00 -17.37 -13.15
CA LEU A 181 -17.22 -18.16 -14.12
C LEU A 181 -16.25 -19.11 -13.40
N TYR A 182 -15.72 -18.67 -12.25
CA TYR A 182 -14.96 -19.54 -11.36
C TYR A 182 -15.79 -20.74 -10.90
N ALA A 183 -17.02 -20.50 -10.43
CA ALA A 183 -17.90 -21.58 -9.98
C ALA A 183 -18.27 -22.56 -11.11
N ASP A 184 -18.44 -22.06 -12.34
CA ASP A 184 -18.81 -22.89 -13.50
C ASP A 184 -17.63 -23.70 -14.08
N HIS A 185 -16.40 -23.20 -13.96
CA HIS A 185 -15.20 -23.85 -14.48
C HIS A 185 -14.50 -24.76 -13.45
N VAL A 186 -14.81 -24.62 -12.17
CA VAL A 186 -14.28 -25.51 -11.12
C VAL A 186 -15.16 -26.76 -11.01
N PHE A 187 -14.78 -27.81 -11.72
CA PHE A 187 -15.38 -29.13 -11.54
C PHE A 187 -14.95 -29.71 -10.18
N LEU A 188 -15.93 -29.97 -9.31
CA LEU A 188 -15.70 -30.64 -8.03
C LEU A 188 -15.14 -32.05 -8.27
N PRO A 189 -14.07 -32.46 -7.55
CA PRO A 189 -13.62 -33.86 -7.54
C PRO A 189 -14.76 -34.77 -7.07
N GLY A 190 -15.38 -35.50 -8.01
CA GLY A 190 -16.54 -36.35 -7.74
C GLY A 190 -17.74 -36.14 -8.66
N ASP A 191 -17.79 -35.08 -9.48
CA ASP A 191 -18.81 -34.98 -10.52
C ASP A 191 -18.56 -36.05 -11.59
N HIS A 192 -19.50 -36.99 -11.76
CA HIS A 192 -19.40 -38.15 -12.67
C HIS A 192 -19.29 -37.77 -14.15
N ARG A 193 -19.33 -36.47 -14.47
CA ARG A 193 -19.06 -35.89 -15.79
C ARG A 193 -17.57 -35.73 -16.11
N PHE A 194 -16.68 -35.96 -15.14
CA PHE A 194 -15.24 -35.93 -15.36
C PHE A 194 -14.78 -37.20 -16.07
N ASP A 195 -14.42 -37.10 -17.35
CA ASP A 195 -13.83 -38.21 -18.11
C ASP A 195 -12.34 -38.32 -17.76
N PRO A 196 -11.88 -39.37 -17.05
CA PRO A 196 -10.49 -39.53 -16.67
C PRO A 196 -9.54 -39.60 -17.87
N ALA A 197 -10.04 -39.87 -19.08
CA ALA A 197 -9.23 -39.84 -20.30
C ALA A 197 -8.85 -38.42 -20.77
N THR A 198 -9.53 -37.37 -20.26
CA THR A 198 -9.22 -35.96 -20.59
C THR A 198 -8.31 -35.27 -19.58
N ALA A 199 -8.01 -35.91 -18.44
CA ALA A 199 -7.17 -35.37 -17.38
C ALA A 199 -5.70 -35.15 -17.82
N ASP A 200 -5.20 -35.94 -18.77
CA ASP A 200 -3.82 -35.82 -19.29
C ASP A 200 -3.57 -34.55 -20.13
N ASN A 201 -4.63 -33.88 -20.61
CA ASN A 201 -4.51 -32.62 -21.38
C ASN A 201 -4.45 -31.36 -20.50
N PHE A 202 -4.64 -31.48 -19.19
CA PHE A 202 -4.48 -30.38 -18.22
C PHE A 202 -3.12 -30.41 -17.50
N SER A 203 -2.10 -30.98 -18.14
CA SER A 203 -0.69 -31.04 -17.67
C SER A 203 0.03 -29.66 -17.60
N GLY A 204 -0.70 -28.55 -17.72
CA GLY A 204 -0.12 -27.22 -17.93
C GLY A 204 0.17 -26.37 -16.69
N CYS A 205 -0.48 -26.61 -15.56
CA CYS A 205 -0.29 -25.83 -14.34
C CYS A 205 -0.60 -26.70 -13.10
N PRO A 206 0.41 -27.30 -12.45
CA PRO A 206 0.18 -27.99 -11.18
C PRO A 206 -0.43 -27.05 -10.12
N GLU A 207 -0.18 -25.73 -10.21
CA GLU A 207 -0.82 -24.72 -9.37
C GLU A 207 -2.35 -24.67 -9.56
N LEU A 208 -2.85 -24.99 -10.76
CA LEU A 208 -4.27 -25.03 -11.10
C LEU A 208 -4.94 -26.34 -10.68
N HIS A 209 -4.25 -27.48 -10.78
CA HIS A 209 -4.81 -28.77 -10.34
C HIS A 209 -4.93 -28.84 -8.82
N ASP A 210 -3.99 -28.23 -8.10
CA ASP A 210 -4.14 -27.94 -6.68
C ASP A 210 -5.29 -26.95 -6.47
N LEU A 211 -5.40 -25.84 -7.22
CA LEU A 211 -6.55 -24.89 -7.20
C LEU A 211 -7.93 -25.55 -7.48
N PHE A 212 -8.00 -26.61 -8.30
CA PHE A 212 -9.26 -27.22 -8.72
C PHE A 212 -9.76 -28.33 -7.79
N ALA A 213 -8.88 -28.99 -7.01
CA ALA A 213 -9.27 -29.94 -5.96
C ALA A 213 -9.91 -29.28 -4.70
N LEU A 214 -10.28 -28.01 -4.83
CA LEU A 214 -10.08 -27.01 -3.80
C LEU A 214 -11.29 -26.05 -3.73
N HIS A 215 -12.48 -26.44 -4.17
CA HIS A 215 -13.63 -25.51 -4.22
C HIS A 215 -14.29 -25.27 -2.84
N HIS A 216 -14.27 -26.25 -1.93
CA HIS A 216 -14.64 -26.05 -0.52
C HIS A 216 -13.41 -25.87 0.39
N THR A 217 -12.23 -26.21 -0.14
CA THR A 217 -10.95 -26.20 0.57
C THR A 217 -10.04 -25.02 0.19
N LEU A 218 -10.24 -24.24 -0.89
CA LEU A 218 -9.49 -22.98 -1.15
C LEU A 218 -9.88 -21.94 -0.14
N PHE A 219 -11.16 -21.92 0.21
CA PHE A 219 -11.64 -21.16 1.33
C PHE A 219 -11.06 -21.60 2.68
N ALA A 220 -10.53 -22.82 2.81
CA ALA A 220 -9.99 -23.39 4.05
C ALA A 220 -8.48 -23.76 4.01
N ARG A 221 -7.78 -23.58 2.88
CA ARG A 221 -6.38 -24.02 2.68
C ARG A 221 -5.46 -23.01 1.98
N VAL A 222 -5.99 -22.00 1.28
CA VAL A 222 -5.33 -20.66 1.24
C VAL A 222 -5.20 -20.09 2.67
N VAL A 223 -5.97 -20.70 3.57
CA VAL A 223 -6.05 -20.49 4.99
C VAL A 223 -5.07 -21.33 5.81
N THR A 224 -4.42 -22.38 5.25
CA THR A 224 -3.54 -23.26 6.06
C THR A 224 -2.32 -23.93 5.39
N SER A 225 -1.89 -23.60 4.17
CA SER A 225 -0.80 -24.37 3.53
C SER A 225 0.64 -23.93 3.88
N ASP A 226 1.35 -24.80 4.63
CA ASP A 226 2.81 -24.85 4.74
C ASP A 226 3.47 -25.14 3.37
N HIS A 227 4.38 -24.26 2.91
CA HIS A 227 5.45 -24.65 2.00
C HIS A 227 6.79 -24.06 2.48
N ARG A 228 7.67 -24.96 2.93
CA ARG A 228 9.05 -24.68 3.35
C ARG A 228 9.98 -25.34 2.33
N PRO A 229 10.80 -24.61 1.56
CA PRO A 229 12.05 -25.18 1.11
C PRO A 229 12.99 -25.23 2.33
N GLU A 230 13.59 -26.39 2.57
CA GLU A 230 14.55 -26.60 3.64
C GLU A 230 15.65 -25.54 3.63
N ALA A 231 15.81 -24.83 4.75
CA ALA A 231 17.11 -24.44 5.26
C ALA A 231 16.97 -24.16 6.76
N ASP A 232 17.55 -25.06 7.56
CA ASP A 232 18.03 -24.72 8.89
C ASP A 232 18.77 -23.38 8.83
N HIS A 233 18.46 -22.46 9.74
CA HIS A 233 19.44 -21.64 10.47
C HIS A 233 18.70 -20.77 11.49
N GLY A 234 18.80 -21.18 12.76
CA GLY A 234 18.43 -20.35 13.89
C GLY A 234 19.40 -19.17 14.00
N GLY A 235 18.85 -17.95 13.97
CA GLY A 235 19.58 -16.71 14.18
C GLY A 235 18.71 -15.71 14.94
N TYR A 236 19.16 -15.36 16.13
CA TYR A 236 18.56 -14.39 17.06
C TYR A 236 18.29 -13.03 16.40
N TYR A 237 17.08 -12.49 16.60
CA TYR A 237 16.72 -11.11 16.23
C TYR A 237 16.64 -10.21 17.46
N HIS A 238 17.34 -9.07 17.38
CA HIS A 238 17.06 -7.86 18.13
C HIS A 238 17.18 -6.65 17.18
N GLY A 239 16.10 -5.87 17.03
CA GLY A 239 16.20 -4.42 16.79
C GLY A 239 15.58 -3.85 15.50
N GLY A 240 14.40 -3.23 15.66
CA GLY A 240 13.83 -2.18 14.78
C GLY A 240 12.79 -2.69 13.76
N GLY A 241 11.56 -2.20 13.65
CA GLY A 241 10.88 -1.08 14.31
C GLY A 241 9.80 -0.55 13.36
N TYR A 242 8.57 -1.05 13.53
CA TYR A 242 7.28 -0.70 12.88
C TYR A 242 6.95 -1.36 11.53
N TYR A 243 5.85 -2.12 11.55
CA TYR A 243 5.18 -2.86 10.46
C TYR A 243 5.78 -4.18 9.96
N HIS A 244 6.07 -5.14 10.85
CA HIS A 244 5.88 -6.56 10.52
C HIS A 244 5.64 -7.36 11.79
N GLN A 245 4.38 -7.43 12.22
CA GLN A 245 3.97 -8.42 13.20
C GLN A 245 3.74 -9.73 12.44
N ARG A 246 4.83 -10.49 12.24
CA ARG A 246 4.80 -11.86 11.69
C ARG A 246 3.97 -12.75 12.63
N HIS A 247 2.69 -12.93 12.31
CA HIS A 247 1.90 -14.04 12.85
C HIS A 247 2.24 -15.29 12.06
N GLY A 248 3.14 -16.13 12.60
CA GLY A 248 3.51 -17.44 12.04
C GLY A 248 2.46 -18.52 12.31
N GLY A 249 1.18 -18.19 12.15
CA GLY A 249 0.08 -19.15 12.20
C GLY A 249 -0.45 -19.38 10.80
N ALA A 250 -0.78 -20.63 10.48
CA ALA A 250 -1.52 -21.06 9.30
C ALA A 250 -2.92 -20.41 9.30
N GLY A 251 -2.98 -19.12 8.99
CA GLY A 251 -4.18 -18.30 9.00
C GLY A 251 -4.59 -17.88 7.60
N VAL A 252 -5.88 -17.67 7.41
CA VAL A 252 -6.50 -17.03 6.24
C VAL A 252 -5.68 -15.82 5.84
N SER A 253 -5.14 -15.82 4.62
CA SER A 253 -4.55 -14.61 4.04
C SER A 253 -5.62 -13.51 4.08
N TRP A 254 -5.28 -12.36 4.67
CA TRP A 254 -6.17 -11.19 4.76
C TRP A 254 -6.82 -10.82 3.40
N CYS A 255 -6.13 -11.10 2.30
CA CYS A 255 -6.65 -10.94 0.94
C CYS A 255 -7.93 -11.74 0.68
N VAL A 256 -8.02 -12.97 1.21
CA VAL A 256 -9.23 -13.80 1.09
C VAL A 256 -10.37 -13.12 1.83
N VAL A 257 -10.16 -12.72 3.09
CA VAL A 257 -11.19 -12.04 3.89
C VAL A 257 -11.74 -10.81 3.19
N ARG A 258 -10.86 -10.00 2.59
CA ARG A 258 -11.25 -8.81 1.83
C ARG A 258 -12.01 -9.16 0.55
N LEU A 259 -11.59 -10.18 -0.20
CA LEU A 259 -12.30 -10.65 -1.39
C LEU A 259 -13.72 -11.10 -1.04
N VAL A 260 -13.90 -11.85 0.05
CA VAL A 260 -15.22 -12.25 0.54
C VAL A 260 -16.08 -11.05 0.89
N ALA A 261 -15.52 -10.11 1.67
CA ALA A 261 -16.25 -8.94 2.09
C ALA A 261 -16.70 -8.09 0.89
N ASP A 262 -15.83 -7.91 -0.11
CA ASP A 262 -16.16 -7.17 -1.32
C ASP A 262 -17.23 -7.88 -2.16
N TYR A 263 -17.09 -9.20 -2.35
CA TYR A 263 -18.14 -10.01 -2.98
C TYR A 263 -19.48 -9.87 -2.25
N CYS A 264 -19.47 -9.99 -0.92
CA CYS A 264 -20.67 -9.87 -0.10
C CYS A 264 -21.33 -8.50 -0.22
N THR A 265 -20.53 -7.45 -0.40
CA THR A 265 -21.01 -6.07 -0.55
C THR A 265 -21.65 -5.84 -1.91
N ARG A 266 -21.01 -6.31 -2.99
CA ARG A 266 -21.47 -6.10 -4.37
C ARG A 266 -22.65 -6.99 -4.75
N ARG A 267 -22.69 -8.20 -4.19
CA ARG A 267 -23.64 -9.26 -4.55
C ARG A 267 -24.56 -9.61 -3.38
N ALA A 268 -24.90 -8.63 -2.55
CA ALA A 268 -25.68 -8.82 -1.33
C ALA A 268 -27.02 -9.54 -1.55
N ASP A 269 -27.61 -9.43 -2.74
CA ASP A 269 -28.88 -10.08 -3.07
C ASP A 269 -28.71 -11.52 -3.60
N ASP A 270 -27.49 -11.90 -4.03
CA ASP A 270 -27.14 -13.23 -4.55
C ASP A 270 -26.55 -14.15 -3.46
N ILE A 271 -26.33 -13.63 -2.25
CA ILE A 271 -25.82 -14.40 -1.11
C ILE A 271 -26.97 -15.14 -0.47
N ASP A 272 -26.75 -16.40 -0.10
CA ASP A 272 -27.68 -17.12 0.76
C ASP A 272 -26.99 -17.61 2.04
N ALA A 273 -27.77 -18.22 2.92
CA ALA A 273 -27.26 -18.74 4.18
C ALA A 273 -26.21 -19.85 3.97
N SER A 274 -26.32 -20.62 2.89
CA SER A 274 -25.40 -21.73 2.59
C SER A 274 -24.02 -21.22 2.17
N PHE A 275 -23.97 -20.13 1.41
CA PHE A 275 -22.72 -19.44 1.09
C PHE A 275 -22.00 -18.97 2.34
N LEU A 276 -22.70 -18.28 3.24
CA LEU A 276 -22.10 -17.79 4.49
C LEU A 276 -21.61 -18.94 5.37
N GLU A 277 -22.31 -20.08 5.40
CA GLU A 277 -21.85 -21.29 6.13
C GLU A 277 -20.56 -21.89 5.54
N ALA A 278 -20.40 -21.87 4.22
CA ALA A 278 -19.21 -22.40 3.55
C ALA A 278 -17.97 -21.50 3.70
N VAL A 279 -18.21 -20.20 3.85
CA VAL A 279 -17.21 -19.13 3.75
C VAL A 279 -16.72 -18.66 5.12
N VAL A 280 -17.57 -18.77 6.15
CA VAL A 280 -17.32 -18.23 7.48
C VAL A 280 -16.98 -19.34 8.46
N ASP A 281 -15.71 -19.75 8.47
CA ASP A 281 -15.16 -20.61 9.52
C ASP A 281 -14.50 -19.79 10.66
N GLU A 282 -14.07 -20.44 11.75
CA GLU A 282 -13.46 -19.73 12.87
C GLU A 282 -12.16 -19.00 12.48
N SER A 283 -11.41 -19.53 11.52
CA SER A 283 -10.18 -18.91 11.07
C SER A 283 -10.44 -17.64 10.25
N PHE A 284 -11.51 -17.62 9.44
CA PHE A 284 -12.00 -16.42 8.75
C PHE A 284 -12.39 -15.35 9.75
N LEU A 285 -13.14 -15.74 10.77
CA LEU A 285 -13.63 -14.85 11.84
C LEU A 285 -12.50 -14.25 12.68
N ASP A 286 -11.39 -14.97 12.85
CA ASP A 286 -10.22 -14.48 13.60
C ASP A 286 -9.41 -13.44 12.81
N ASN A 287 -9.32 -13.62 11.50
CA ASN A 287 -8.61 -12.73 10.57
C ASN A 287 -9.47 -11.57 10.06
N LEU A 288 -10.71 -11.46 10.53
CA LEU A 288 -11.60 -10.37 10.16
C LEU A 288 -11.05 -9.01 10.61
N GLY A 289 -10.73 -8.17 9.62
CA GLY A 289 -10.35 -6.77 9.81
C GLY A 289 -11.56 -5.91 10.20
N SER A 290 -11.33 -4.76 10.83
CA SER A 290 -12.41 -3.85 11.21
C SER A 290 -13.02 -3.11 10.01
N ASP A 291 -12.23 -2.91 8.96
CA ASP A 291 -12.62 -2.33 7.67
C ASP A 291 -13.66 -3.18 6.94
N VAL A 292 -13.51 -4.50 7.01
CA VAL A 292 -14.40 -5.48 6.36
C VAL A 292 -15.57 -5.94 7.25
N ALA A 293 -15.52 -5.66 8.55
CA ALA A 293 -16.55 -6.10 9.49
C ALA A 293 -17.91 -5.46 9.25
N MET A 294 -17.96 -4.17 8.87
CA MET A 294 -19.24 -3.48 8.66
C MET A 294 -20.00 -3.93 7.41
N PRO A 295 -19.35 -4.06 6.22
CA PRO A 295 -20.04 -4.58 5.04
C PRO A 295 -20.52 -6.03 5.22
N LEU A 296 -19.73 -6.88 5.88
CA LEU A 296 -20.14 -8.25 6.19
C LEU A 296 -21.28 -8.30 7.22
N LEU A 297 -21.29 -7.39 8.19
CA LEU A 297 -22.41 -7.26 9.13
C LEU A 297 -23.71 -6.91 8.41
N GLU A 298 -23.66 -5.98 7.46
CA GLU A 298 -24.81 -5.60 6.64
C GLU A 298 -25.33 -6.78 5.80
N ALA A 299 -24.42 -7.54 5.17
CA ALA A 299 -24.77 -8.75 4.44
C ALA A 299 -25.40 -9.82 5.36
N ALA A 300 -24.80 -10.07 6.53
CA ALA A 300 -25.33 -11.03 7.52
C ALA A 300 -26.74 -10.66 7.99
N MET A 301 -27.01 -9.36 8.18
CA MET A 301 -28.31 -8.87 8.62
C MET A 301 -29.43 -9.09 7.60
N LYS A 302 -29.12 -9.22 6.30
CA LYS A 302 -30.11 -9.55 5.26
C LYS A 302 -30.57 -11.01 5.29
N HIS A 303 -29.81 -11.89 5.93
CA HIS A 303 -30.13 -13.32 6.04
C HIS A 303 -30.28 -13.78 7.52
N PRO A 304 -31.32 -13.32 8.22
CA PRO A 304 -31.59 -13.75 9.58
C PRO A 304 -32.15 -15.18 9.56
N GLY A 305 -31.34 -16.18 9.96
CA GLY A 305 -31.87 -17.55 10.09
C GLY A 305 -30.85 -18.68 10.18
N SER A 306 -29.60 -18.46 9.79
CA SER A 306 -28.54 -19.47 9.94
C SER A 306 -27.68 -19.22 11.18
N ASP A 307 -27.22 -20.31 11.80
CA ASP A 307 -26.25 -20.28 12.91
C ASP A 307 -24.94 -19.60 12.48
N ALA A 308 -24.48 -19.79 11.24
CA ALA A 308 -23.28 -19.14 10.73
C ALA A 308 -23.47 -17.62 10.54
N SER A 309 -24.64 -17.20 10.07
CA SER A 309 -24.99 -15.76 9.99
C SER A 309 -24.95 -15.10 11.38
N THR A 310 -25.44 -15.81 12.41
CA THR A 310 -25.39 -15.34 13.80
C THR A 310 -23.95 -15.21 14.30
N LYS A 311 -23.12 -16.24 14.08
CA LYS A 311 -21.69 -16.19 14.45
C LYS A 311 -20.93 -15.08 13.72
N LEU A 312 -21.16 -14.93 12.42
CA LEU A 312 -20.57 -13.85 11.62
C LEU A 312 -20.95 -12.49 12.18
N ARG A 313 -22.25 -12.28 12.43
CA ARG A 313 -22.78 -11.03 12.98
C ARG A 313 -22.13 -10.69 14.32
N ASP A 314 -22.11 -11.64 15.25
CA ASP A 314 -21.58 -11.43 16.59
C ASP A 314 -20.08 -11.11 16.54
N ARG A 315 -19.32 -11.77 15.65
CA ARG A 315 -17.91 -11.47 15.43
C ARG A 315 -17.69 -10.11 14.77
N CYS A 316 -18.47 -9.74 13.76
CA CYS A 316 -18.39 -8.43 13.11
C CYS A 316 -18.65 -7.31 14.12
N ILE A 317 -19.67 -7.47 14.98
CA ILE A 317 -19.96 -6.53 16.08
C ILE A 317 -18.77 -6.46 17.05
N GLN A 318 -18.19 -7.59 17.42
CA GLN A 318 -17.01 -7.62 18.29
C GLN A 318 -15.84 -6.85 17.67
N LYS A 319 -15.46 -7.14 16.42
CA LYS A 319 -14.34 -6.50 15.73
C LYS A 319 -14.56 -5.00 15.52
N ALA A 320 -15.78 -4.59 15.13
CA ALA A 320 -16.15 -3.19 15.05
C ALA A 320 -16.04 -2.49 16.43
N GLY A 321 -16.47 -3.16 17.50
CA GLY A 321 -16.32 -2.67 18.87
C GLY A 321 -14.86 -2.54 19.32
N GLU A 322 -13.99 -3.48 18.94
CA GLU A 322 -12.55 -3.44 19.21
C GLU A 322 -11.88 -2.25 18.51
N ASP A 323 -12.22 -1.99 17.24
CA ASP A 323 -11.69 -0.87 16.48
C ASP A 323 -12.19 0.49 16.99
N TRP A 324 -13.48 0.58 17.30
CA TRP A 324 -14.04 1.77 17.95
C TRP A 324 -13.35 2.04 19.28
N LYS A 325 -13.10 1.00 20.09
CA LYS A 325 -12.34 1.14 21.34
C LYS A 325 -10.91 1.61 21.07
N LYS A 326 -10.23 1.10 20.03
CA LYS A 326 -8.86 1.51 19.68
C LYS A 326 -8.79 2.95 19.19
N THR A 327 -9.78 3.39 18.41
CA THR A 327 -9.78 4.70 17.74
C THR A 327 -10.44 5.79 18.58
N LEU A 328 -11.60 5.53 19.18
CA LEU A 328 -12.37 6.52 19.94
C LEU A 328 -11.89 6.67 21.38
N LEU A 329 -11.38 5.62 22.03
CA LEU A 329 -10.94 5.72 23.43
C LEU A 329 -9.78 6.72 23.60
N PRO A 330 -8.73 6.73 22.77
CA PRO A 330 -7.67 7.73 22.87
C PRO A 330 -8.17 9.15 22.62
N LEU A 331 -9.12 9.33 21.68
CA LEU A 331 -9.73 10.64 21.40
C LEU A 331 -10.57 11.13 22.59
N ALA A 332 -11.39 10.26 23.18
CA ALA A 332 -12.18 10.56 24.37
C ALA A 332 -11.27 10.91 25.56
N GLN A 333 -10.18 10.17 25.75
CA GLN A 333 -9.18 10.46 26.79
C GLN A 333 -8.45 11.79 26.55
N LYS A 334 -8.09 12.08 25.30
CA LYS A 334 -7.47 13.35 24.91
C LYS A 334 -8.41 14.53 25.15
N GLU A 335 -9.67 14.40 24.79
CA GLU A 335 -10.69 15.42 25.02
C GLU A 335 -10.96 15.64 26.51
N LYS A 336 -11.04 14.54 27.29
CA LYS A 336 -11.15 14.63 28.76
C LYS A 336 -9.96 15.40 29.35
N ARG A 337 -8.73 15.08 28.95
CA ARG A 337 -7.52 15.79 29.38
C ARG A 337 -7.57 17.27 29.01
N ARG A 338 -8.00 17.59 27.79
CA ARG A 338 -8.17 18.98 27.33
C ARG A 338 -9.16 19.74 28.23
N ARG A 339 -10.27 19.12 28.62
CA ARG A 339 -11.25 19.73 29.54
C ARG A 339 -10.69 19.92 30.95
N GLU A 340 -9.92 18.96 31.46
CA GLU A 340 -9.25 19.07 32.76
C GLU A 340 -8.18 20.19 32.76
N GLU A 341 -7.39 20.31 31.69
CA GLU A 341 -6.41 21.38 31.50
C GLU A 341 -7.08 22.76 31.39
N GLN A 342 -8.19 22.86 30.67
CA GLN A 342 -8.99 24.09 30.59
C GLN A 342 -9.57 24.50 31.95
N ALA A 343 -10.16 23.55 32.68
CA ALA A 343 -10.69 23.81 34.02
C ALA A 343 -9.58 24.26 34.99
N ALA A 344 -8.40 23.61 34.95
CA ALA A 344 -7.25 24.00 35.77
C ALA A 344 -6.71 25.39 35.39
N ALA A 345 -6.68 25.74 34.10
CA ALA A 345 -6.28 27.06 33.63
C ALA A 345 -7.26 28.15 34.07
N GLU A 346 -8.57 27.89 34.02
CA GLU A 346 -9.61 28.80 34.51
C GLU A 346 -9.52 29.01 36.02
N GLU A 347 -9.33 27.94 36.80
CA GLU A 347 -9.14 28.03 38.26
C GLU A 347 -7.87 28.83 38.61
N ALA A 348 -6.77 28.59 37.90
CA ALA A 348 -5.52 29.34 38.08
C ALA A 348 -5.70 30.83 37.73
N ALA A 349 -6.45 31.15 36.67
CA ALA A 349 -6.78 32.53 36.29
C ALA A 349 -7.68 33.22 37.33
N ALA A 350 -8.66 32.50 37.88
CA ALA A 350 -9.51 32.99 38.95
C ALA A 350 -8.71 33.24 40.24
N ALA A 351 -7.80 32.35 40.61
CA ALA A 351 -6.92 32.51 41.77
C ALA A 351 -5.99 33.72 41.65
N ARG A 352 -5.39 33.94 40.47
CA ARG A 352 -4.58 35.13 40.17
C ARG A 352 -5.40 36.42 40.30
N SER A 353 -6.64 36.41 39.82
CA SER A 353 -7.56 37.55 39.93
C SER A 353 -7.92 37.86 41.39
N ARG A 354 -8.13 36.84 42.23
CA ARG A 354 -8.35 37.01 43.68
C ARG A 354 -7.11 37.61 44.38
N LYS A 355 -5.91 37.11 44.07
CA LYS A 355 -4.66 37.66 44.62
C LYS A 355 -4.44 39.13 44.25
N LYS A 356 -4.69 39.51 42.99
CA LYS A 356 -4.62 40.91 42.54
C LYS A 356 -5.62 41.81 43.28
N LYS A 357 -6.86 41.34 43.49
CA LYS A 357 -7.88 42.07 44.26
C LYS A 357 -7.49 42.24 45.73
N ALA A 358 -6.90 41.22 46.35
CA ALA A 358 -6.41 41.29 47.73
C ALA A 358 -5.27 42.32 47.88
N ALA A 359 -4.28 42.28 46.98
CA ALA A 359 -3.16 43.22 47.00
C ALA A 359 -3.59 44.69 46.78
N LYS A 360 -4.62 44.93 45.95
CA LYS A 360 -5.16 46.29 45.74
C LYS A 360 -5.86 46.84 46.99
N ARG A 361 -6.43 45.99 47.86
CA ARG A 361 -7.07 46.43 49.10
C ARG A 361 -6.07 46.83 50.20
N THR A 362 -4.83 46.36 50.13
CA THR A 362 -3.78 46.66 51.11
C THR A 362 -2.86 47.82 50.70
N ALA A 363 -3.04 48.38 49.49
CA ALA A 363 -2.31 49.57 49.09
C ALA A 363 -2.92 50.83 49.75
N PRO A 364 -2.10 51.72 50.35
CA PRO A 364 -2.59 52.97 50.92
C PRO A 364 -3.25 53.84 49.84
N PRO A 365 -4.28 54.63 50.18
CA PRO A 365 -5.01 55.44 49.23
C PRO A 365 -4.09 56.49 48.61
N ALA A 366 -3.65 56.24 47.38
CA ALA A 366 -3.02 57.26 46.56
C ALA A 366 -4.09 58.28 46.14
N ALA A 367 -3.80 59.56 46.39
CA ALA A 367 -4.68 60.69 46.09
C ALA A 367 -5.14 60.67 44.63
N SER A 368 -6.45 60.75 44.42
CA SER A 368 -7.09 60.68 43.10
C SER A 368 -6.92 61.99 42.34
N SER A 369 -6.18 61.96 41.22
CA SER A 369 -6.34 62.92 40.13
C SER A 369 -7.38 62.38 39.15
N SER A 370 -8.48 63.12 38.98
CA SER A 370 -9.55 62.82 38.04
C SER A 370 -9.08 63.05 36.61
N GLU A 371 -8.97 61.97 35.83
CA GLU A 371 -8.69 62.06 34.39
C GLU A 371 -9.83 61.39 33.62
N THR A 372 -10.63 62.22 32.96
CA THR A 372 -11.74 61.91 32.07
C THR A 372 -11.24 61.28 30.77
N VAL A 373 -11.67 60.05 30.47
CA VAL A 373 -11.41 59.37 29.19
C VAL A 373 -12.64 59.52 28.27
N PRO A 374 -12.46 59.87 26.98
CA PRO A 374 -13.55 60.07 26.03
C PRO A 374 -14.06 58.75 25.43
N ALA A 375 -15.35 58.72 25.10
CA ALA A 375 -16.03 57.64 24.40
C ALA A 375 -15.63 57.60 22.91
N MET A 376 -15.36 56.40 22.38
CA MET A 376 -15.21 56.13 20.95
C MET A 376 -16.38 55.27 20.41
N PRO A 377 -16.72 55.41 19.12
CA PRO A 377 -17.95 54.87 18.53
C PRO A 377 -17.80 53.42 18.04
N LEU A 378 -18.91 52.67 18.11
CA LEU A 378 -19.07 51.32 17.57
C LEU A 378 -19.40 51.36 16.07
N GLY A 379 -18.61 50.64 15.29
CA GLY A 379 -18.93 50.11 13.97
C GLY A 379 -17.77 49.27 13.45
N PRO A 380 -17.93 48.38 12.45
CA PRO A 380 -19.07 47.55 12.08
C PRO A 380 -18.79 46.04 12.33
N GLY A 381 -19.86 45.26 12.59
CA GLY A 381 -19.86 43.82 12.29
C GLY A 381 -20.09 42.82 13.44
N LEU A 382 -21.11 43.06 14.28
CA LEU A 382 -21.65 42.17 15.34
C LEU A 382 -20.73 41.83 16.52
N PRO A 383 -21.13 42.18 17.76
CA PRO A 383 -20.33 41.90 18.94
C PRO A 383 -20.36 40.41 19.33
N ALA A 384 -19.22 39.94 19.87
CA ALA A 384 -18.95 38.52 20.14
C ALA A 384 -19.94 37.87 21.12
N ASP A 385 -20.65 38.65 21.94
CA ASP A 385 -21.70 38.21 22.85
C ASP A 385 -23.00 37.79 22.12
N MET A 386 -23.32 38.46 21.01
CA MET A 386 -24.38 38.01 20.10
C MET A 386 -23.94 36.78 19.30
N GLN A 387 -22.66 36.68 18.94
CA GLN A 387 -22.11 35.48 18.28
C GLN A 387 -22.11 34.27 19.24
N LEU A 388 -21.80 34.48 20.51
CA LEU A 388 -21.83 33.46 21.57
C LEU A 388 -23.25 33.04 21.95
N LYS A 389 -24.24 33.96 21.93
CA LYS A 389 -25.66 33.61 22.10
C LYS A 389 -26.21 32.78 20.93
N LEU A 390 -25.76 33.04 19.70
CA LEU A 390 -26.12 32.25 18.52
C LEU A 390 -25.46 30.86 18.54
N LEU A 391 -24.20 30.75 18.98
CA LEU A 391 -23.50 29.48 19.15
C LEU A 391 -24.08 28.64 20.31
N GLY A 392 -24.46 29.28 21.42
CA GLY A 392 -25.05 28.64 22.59
C GLY A 392 -26.43 28.02 22.31
N ASN A 393 -27.26 28.69 21.51
CA ASN A 393 -28.58 28.17 21.12
C ASN A 393 -28.50 27.01 20.12
N MET A 394 -27.41 26.87 19.35
CA MET A 394 -27.20 25.70 18.47
C MET A 394 -26.69 24.46 19.23
N LEU A 395 -25.88 24.65 20.28
CA LEU A 395 -25.33 23.56 21.09
C LEU A 395 -26.34 22.99 22.11
N LEU A 396 -27.26 23.83 22.60
CA LEU A 396 -28.32 23.43 23.55
C LEU A 396 -29.44 22.58 22.92
N HIS A 397 -29.48 22.43 21.59
CA HIS A 397 -30.38 21.49 20.91
C HIS A 397 -29.78 20.08 20.71
N GLN A 398 -28.60 19.77 21.28
CA GLN A 398 -27.97 18.44 21.21
C GLN A 398 -27.69 17.75 22.57
N GLY A 399 -28.27 18.22 23.68
CA GLY A 399 -28.17 17.49 24.96
C GLY A 399 -29.39 17.74 25.82
N GLY A 400 -30.29 16.76 25.90
CA GLY A 400 -31.61 16.87 26.50
C GLY A 400 -31.68 16.91 28.03
N GLU A 401 -32.84 17.42 28.48
CA GLU A 401 -33.64 17.11 29.69
C GLU A 401 -33.02 17.45 31.07
N ASP A 402 -33.74 18.02 32.04
CA ASP A 402 -35.01 17.60 32.72
C ASP A 402 -35.73 18.82 33.37
N PRO A 403 -36.90 18.67 34.05
CA PRO A 403 -38.04 17.79 33.87
C PRO A 403 -39.33 18.58 33.58
N PHE A 404 -40.36 17.92 33.07
CA PHE A 404 -41.74 18.44 33.15
C PHE A 404 -42.27 18.26 34.57
N ASP A 405 -42.64 19.38 35.21
CA ASP A 405 -43.84 19.48 36.05
C ASP A 405 -45.01 19.96 35.18
#